data_AF-A0A3C1CIK9-F1
#
_entry.id   AF-A0A3C1CIK9-F1
#
_cell.length_a   1.000
_cell.length_b   1.000
_cell.length_c   1.000
_cell.angle_alpha   90.00
_cell.angle_beta   90.00
_cell.angle_gamma   90.00
#
_symmetry.space_group_name_H-M   'P 1'
#
loop_
_entity.id
_entity.type
_entity.pdbx_description
1 polymer ?
#
loop_
_entity_poly.entity_id
_entity_poly.type
_entity_poly.pdbx_seq_one_letter_code
_entity_poly.pdbx_strand_id
1 'polypeptide(L)'
;RERLEREFDLSLIATAPSVAYVAVLLDGETVRFDNPSEMPDPSRLDHIDEPMLRATLIVPAEYIGTVMDLCQSRRGELERMEYLSPERMELVYRIPLAEVVVDFFDQLK
;
A
#
# COMPACT_ATOMS: atom_id res chain seq x y z
N ARG A 1 5.18 14.66 -11.85
CA ARG A 1 5.60 15.56 -10.74
C ARG A 1 6.83 16.36 -11.16
N GLU A 2 8.02 15.76 -11.29
CA GLU A 2 9.26 16.50 -11.66
C GLU A 2 9.23 17.26 -12.99
N ARG A 3 8.46 16.81 -14.00
CA ARG A 3 8.41 17.50 -15.31
C ARG A 3 7.56 18.78 -15.32
N LEU A 4 6.51 18.87 -14.49
CA LEU A 4 5.56 20.00 -14.53
C LEU A 4 6.00 21.18 -13.65
N GLU A 5 6.67 20.92 -12.51
CA GLU A 5 7.21 21.97 -11.62
C GLU A 5 8.32 22.77 -12.31
N ARG A 6 9.14 22.13 -13.16
CA ARG A 6 10.22 22.80 -13.88
C ARG A 6 9.75 23.72 -15.01
N GLU A 7 8.55 23.51 -15.54
CA GLU A 7 8.10 24.15 -16.79
C GLU A 7 7.03 25.22 -16.55
N PHE A 8 6.30 25.20 -15.42
CA PHE A 8 5.12 26.07 -15.21
C PHE A 8 5.05 26.83 -13.88
N ASP A 9 6.04 26.74 -12.97
CA ASP A 9 6.09 27.50 -11.70
C ASP A 9 4.76 27.47 -10.89
N LEU A 10 4.08 26.32 -10.92
CA LEU A 10 2.82 26.08 -10.24
C LEU A 10 3.08 25.36 -8.91
N SER A 11 2.61 25.92 -7.80
CA SER A 11 2.60 25.23 -6.51
C SER A 11 1.57 24.09 -6.55
N LEU A 12 2.06 22.87 -6.77
CA LEU A 12 1.22 21.69 -6.83
C LEU A 12 0.91 21.22 -5.41
N ILE A 13 -0.35 21.36 -4.98
CA ILE A 13 -0.83 20.71 -3.76
C ILE A 13 -1.08 19.24 -4.12
N ALA A 14 -0.11 18.37 -3.84
CA ALA A 14 -0.28 16.94 -4.02
C ALA A 14 -1.13 16.38 -2.87
N THR A 15 -2.36 15.97 -3.19
CA THR A 15 -3.20 15.21 -2.26
C THR A 15 -2.72 13.77 -2.19
N ALA A 16 -2.86 13.13 -1.03
CA ALA A 16 -2.56 11.70 -0.90
C ALA A 16 -3.31 10.91 -1.98
N PRO A 17 -2.66 10.00 -2.71
CA PRO A 17 -3.35 9.15 -3.68
C PRO A 17 -4.41 8.32 -2.96
N SER A 18 -5.64 8.32 -3.48
CA SER A 18 -6.72 7.48 -2.96
C SER A 18 -6.65 6.08 -3.57
N VAL A 19 -7.04 5.07 -2.79
CA VAL A 19 -7.29 3.71 -3.26
C VAL A 19 -8.78 3.42 -3.15
N ALA A 20 -9.32 2.63 -4.08
CA ALA A 20 -10.73 2.26 -4.06
C ALA A 20 -10.98 1.12 -3.05
N TYR A 21 -11.88 1.35 -2.10
CA TYR A 21 -12.40 0.38 -1.14
C TYR A 21 -13.73 -0.20 -1.63
N VAL A 22 -14.13 -1.33 -1.04
CA VAL A 22 -15.44 -1.95 -1.28
C VAL A 22 -16.16 -2.09 0.05
N ALA A 23 -17.27 -1.38 0.22
CA ALA A 23 -18.19 -1.57 1.32
C ALA A 23 -19.14 -2.73 0.99
N VAL A 24 -19.23 -3.71 1.88
CA VAL A 24 -20.25 -4.76 1.83
C VAL A 24 -21.31 -4.41 2.86
N LEU A 25 -22.55 -4.28 2.41
CA LEU A 25 -23.69 -3.91 3.25
C LEU A 25 -24.36 -5.16 3.85
N LEU A 26 -25.13 -4.96 4.92
CA LEU A 26 -25.86 -6.02 5.62
C LEU A 26 -26.90 -6.74 4.73
N ASP A 27 -27.38 -6.06 3.68
CA ASP A 27 -28.29 -6.62 2.67
C ASP A 27 -27.57 -7.36 1.54
N GLY A 28 -26.23 -7.41 1.57
CA GLY A 28 -25.38 -8.05 0.57
C GLY A 28 -25.02 -7.17 -0.62
N GLU A 29 -25.50 -5.92 -0.68
CA GLU A 29 -25.09 -4.96 -1.70
C GLU A 29 -23.62 -4.56 -1.50
N THR A 30 -22.88 -4.36 -2.59
CA THR A 30 -21.49 -3.90 -2.55
C THR A 30 -21.36 -2.52 -3.18
N VAL A 31 -20.75 -1.58 -2.48
CA VAL A 31 -20.53 -0.21 -2.94
C VAL A 31 -19.03 0.05 -3.02
N ARG A 32 -18.53 0.48 -4.18
CA ARG A 32 -17.13 0.91 -4.34
C ARG A 32 -17.02 2.41 -4.08
N PHE A 33 -16.02 2.81 -3.31
CA PHE A 33 -15.75 4.21 -3.00
C PHE A 33 -14.24 4.44 -2.85
N ASP A 34 -13.74 5.59 -3.29
CA ASP A 34 -12.33 6.00 -3.12
C ASP A 34 -12.20 7.28 -2.29
N ASN A 35 -13.32 7.92 -1.94
CA ASN A 35 -13.41 9.05 -1.03
C ASN A 35 -14.14 8.64 0.25
N PRO A 36 -13.57 8.88 1.45
CA PRO A 36 -14.24 8.61 2.72
C PRO A 36 -15.63 9.27 2.87
N SER A 37 -15.87 10.38 2.17
CA SER A 37 -17.18 11.07 2.18
C SER A 37 -18.26 10.33 1.39
N GLU A 38 -17.88 9.41 0.50
CA GLU A 38 -18.77 8.54 -0.27
C GLU A 38 -19.03 7.20 0.43
N MET A 39 -18.43 6.99 1.61
CA MET A 39 -18.62 5.78 2.38
C MET A 39 -20.10 5.64 2.80
N PRO A 40 -20.73 4.46 2.61
CA PRO A 40 -22.10 4.21 3.05
C PRO A 40 -22.29 4.38 4.57
N ASP A 41 -23.54 4.52 4.99
CA ASP A 41 -23.92 4.64 6.40
C ASP A 41 -23.35 3.44 7.22
N PRO A 42 -22.55 3.70 8.29
CA PRO A 42 -22.01 2.65 9.16
C PRO A 42 -23.04 1.69 9.75
N SER A 43 -24.30 2.12 9.92
CA SER A 43 -25.37 1.26 10.42
C SER A 43 -25.82 0.19 9.42
N ARG A 44 -25.50 0.37 8.13
CA ARG A 44 -25.82 -0.57 7.05
C ARG A 44 -24.62 -1.41 6.62
N LEU A 45 -23.44 -1.14 7.16
CA LEU A 45 -22.19 -1.80 6.82
C LEU A 45 -22.06 -3.15 7.55
N ASP A 46 -21.69 -4.19 6.80
CA ASP A 46 -21.24 -5.47 7.34
C ASP A 46 -19.70 -5.45 7.51
N HIS A 47 -18.98 -5.22 6.41
CA HIS A 47 -17.52 -5.06 6.40
C HIS A 47 -17.05 -4.19 5.24
N ILE A 48 -15.77 -3.80 5.26
CA ILE A 48 -15.10 -3.05 4.18
C ILE A 48 -13.88 -3.84 3.74
N ASP A 49 -13.80 -4.13 2.45
CA ASP A 49 -12.62 -4.69 1.82
C ASP A 49 -11.70 -3.58 1.32
N GLU A 50 -10.41 -3.73 1.60
CA GLU A 50 -9.35 -2.88 1.09
C GLU A 50 -8.55 -3.58 -0.01
N PRO A 51 -7.99 -2.83 -0.98
CA PRO A 51 -7.16 -3.41 -2.03
C PRO A 51 -5.81 -3.85 -1.45
N MET A 52 -5.46 -5.12 -1.66
CA MET A 52 -4.19 -5.70 -1.25
C MET A 52 -3.27 -5.88 -2.46
N LEU A 53 -1.97 -5.64 -2.28
CA LEU A 53 -0.94 -5.95 -3.28
C LEU A 53 0.00 -7.03 -2.79
N ARG A 54 0.55 -7.77 -3.75
CA ARG A 54 1.63 -8.72 -3.51
C ARG A 54 2.95 -8.11 -3.97
N ALA A 55 3.79 -7.72 -3.02
CA ALA A 55 5.10 -7.13 -3.25
C ALA A 55 6.17 -8.22 -3.28
N THR A 56 7.09 -8.13 -4.23
CA THR A 56 8.31 -8.95 -4.26
C THR A 56 9.51 -8.01 -4.14
N LEU A 57 10.30 -8.20 -3.10
CA LEU A 57 11.43 -7.35 -2.72
C LEU A 57 12.70 -8.20 -2.80
N ILE A 58 13.70 -7.72 -3.54
CA ILE A 58 15.03 -8.34 -3.57
C ILE A 58 15.97 -7.43 -2.79
N VAL A 59 16.47 -7.93 -1.67
CA VAL A 59 17.23 -7.14 -0.70
C VAL A 59 18.58 -7.76 -0.41
N PRO A 60 19.63 -6.95 -0.15
CA PRO A 60 20.89 -7.46 0.38
C PRO A 60 20.69 -8.10 1.76
N ALA A 61 21.46 -9.14 2.06
CA ALA A 61 21.32 -9.90 3.30
C ALA A 61 21.49 -9.03 4.58
N GLU A 62 22.28 -7.97 4.49
CA GLU A 62 22.54 -7.05 5.60
C GLU A 62 21.34 -6.16 5.98
N TYR A 63 20.37 -5.95 5.07
CA TYR A 63 19.22 -5.07 5.28
C TYR A 63 17.91 -5.81 5.51
N ILE A 64 17.92 -7.15 5.59
CA ILE A 64 16.71 -7.97 5.71
C ILE A 64 15.84 -7.53 6.89
N GLY A 65 16.44 -7.39 8.08
CA GLY A 65 15.71 -7.01 9.29
C GLY A 65 14.97 -5.69 9.12
N THR A 66 15.67 -4.66 8.66
CA THR A 66 15.09 -3.33 8.44
C THR A 66 13.96 -3.35 7.42
N VAL A 67 14.09 -4.09 6.32
CA VAL A 67 13.04 -4.19 5.31
C VAL A 67 11.83 -4.98 5.84
N MET A 68 12.06 -6.05 6.60
CA MET A 68 11.00 -6.81 7.25
C MET A 68 10.23 -5.97 8.26
N ASP A 69 10.93 -5.15 9.05
CA ASP A 69 10.33 -4.23 10.01
C ASP A 69 9.50 -3.16 9.30
N LEU A 70 10.01 -2.59 8.20
CA LEU A 70 9.27 -1.65 7.36
C LEU A 70 7.99 -2.29 6.83
N CYS A 71 8.05 -3.49 6.24
CA CYS A 71 6.87 -4.17 5.71
C CYS A 71 5.84 -4.47 6.81
N GLN A 72 6.27 -4.93 7.98
CA GLN A 72 5.38 -5.20 9.11
C GLN A 72 4.73 -3.94 9.68
N SER A 73 5.47 -2.83 9.79
CA SER A 73 4.93 -1.53 10.21
C SER A 73 3.79 -1.03 9.30
N ARG A 74 3.75 -1.52 8.07
CA ARG A 74 2.77 -1.22 7.02
C ARG A 74 1.68 -2.28 6.89
N ARG A 75 1.41 -3.03 7.96
CA ARG A 75 0.42 -4.11 7.98
C ARG A 75 0.73 -5.22 6.95
N GLY A 76 2.00 -5.37 6.59
CA GLY A 76 2.46 -6.36 5.64
C GLY A 76 2.58 -7.75 6.27
N GLU A 77 2.04 -8.74 5.57
CA GLU A 77 2.13 -10.16 5.93
C GLU A 77 3.18 -10.84 5.06
N LEU A 78 4.14 -11.53 5.67
CA LEU A 78 5.15 -12.29 4.95
C LEU A 78 4.52 -13.56 4.35
N GLU A 79 4.56 -13.69 3.03
CA GLU A 79 4.09 -14.89 2.31
C GLU A 79 5.24 -15.87 2.05
N ARG A 80 6.41 -15.37 1.65
CA ARG A 80 7.57 -16.19 1.28
C ARG A 80 8.88 -15.45 1.51
N MET A 81 9.90 -16.20 1.93
CA MET A 81 11.26 -15.73 2.08
C MET A 81 12.20 -16.77 1.49
N GLU A 82 13.09 -16.35 0.59
CA GLU A 82 13.96 -17.27 -0.16
C GLU A 82 15.34 -16.65 -0.41
N TYR A 83 16.41 -17.41 -0.17
CA TYR A 83 17.77 -16.98 -0.51
C TYR A 83 18.01 -17.15 -2.01
N LEU A 84 18.25 -16.03 -2.71
CA LEU A 84 18.67 -16.06 -4.12
C LEU A 84 20.18 -16.32 -4.23
N SER A 85 20.95 -15.83 -3.25
CA SER A 85 22.38 -16.06 -3.10
C SER A 85 22.79 -15.84 -1.63
N PRO A 86 24.05 -16.08 -1.24
CA PRO A 86 24.52 -15.76 0.12
C PRO A 86 24.38 -14.28 0.50
N GLU A 87 24.33 -13.39 -0.49
CA GLU A 87 24.30 -11.94 -0.30
C GLU A 87 22.92 -11.33 -0.57
N ARG A 88 21.98 -12.08 -1.17
CA ARG A 88 20.68 -11.56 -1.60
C ARG A 88 19.54 -12.49 -1.23
N MET A 89 18.45 -11.87 -0.80
CA MET A 89 17.24 -12.57 -0.44
C MET A 89 16.03 -11.97 -1.13
N GLU A 90 15.11 -12.84 -1.51
CA GLU A 90 13.78 -12.47 -1.98
C GLU A 90 12.79 -12.55 -0.81
N LEU A 91 12.01 -11.50 -0.65
CA LEU A 91 10.88 -11.41 0.27
C LEU A 91 9.60 -11.17 -0.54
N VAL A 92 8.58 -11.97 -0.28
CA VAL A 92 7.24 -11.78 -0.82
C VAL A 92 6.32 -11.41 0.33
N TYR A 93 5.68 -10.25 0.21
CA TYR A 93 4.75 -9.72 1.18
C TYR A 93 3.39 -9.43 0.56
N ARG A 94 2.33 -9.63 1.33
CA ARG A 94 0.99 -9.11 1.05
C ARG A 94 0.79 -7.86 1.90
N ILE A 95 0.58 -6.71 1.26
CA ILE A 95 0.52 -5.40 1.93
C ILE A 95 -0.73 -4.65 1.44
N PRO A 96 -1.45 -3.92 2.29
CA PRO A 96 -2.51 -3.02 1.83
C PRO A 96 -1.95 -1.95 0.89
N LEU A 97 -2.63 -1.72 -0.24
CA LEU A 97 -2.17 -0.74 -1.24
C LEU A 97 -2.11 0.68 -0.66
N ALA A 98 -3.03 1.01 0.24
CA ALA A 98 -3.06 2.29 0.94
C ALA A 98 -1.74 2.60 1.69
N GLU A 99 -1.06 1.56 2.19
CA GLU A 99 0.19 1.71 2.95
C GLU A 99 1.42 1.87 2.05
N VAL A 100 1.35 1.42 0.80
CA VAL A 100 2.45 1.48 -0.16
C VAL A 100 2.44 2.77 -0.97
N VAL A 101 1.26 3.35 -1.23
CA VAL A 101 1.14 4.60 -2.00
C VAL A 101 1.65 5.84 -1.25
N VAL A 102 1.85 5.74 0.07
CA VAL A 102 2.37 6.82 0.93
C VAL A 102 3.76 6.46 1.44
N ASP A 103 4.79 7.12 0.91
CA ASP A 103 6.18 7.14 1.39
C ASP A 103 6.91 5.78 1.51
N PHE A 104 6.28 4.65 1.20
CA PHE A 104 6.92 3.33 1.32
C PHE A 104 8.18 3.21 0.45
N PHE A 105 8.10 3.64 -0.81
CA PHE A 105 9.24 3.58 -1.73
C PHE A 105 10.39 4.49 -1.31
N ASP A 106 10.10 5.62 -0.66
CA ASP A 106 11.13 6.55 -0.19
C ASP A 106 11.80 6.05 1.08
N GLN A 107 11.06 5.35 1.96
CA GLN A 107 11.61 4.71 3.16
C GLN A 107 12.37 3.41 2.86
N LEU A 108 12.04 2.74 1.75
CA LEU A 108 12.70 1.50 1.32
C LEU A 108 14.08 1.75 0.68
N LYS A 109 14.28 2.91 0.06
CA LYS A 109 15.53 3.30 -0.60
C LYS A 109 16.60 3.73 0.40
#